data_AF-A0A624X791-F1
#
_entry.id   AF-A0A624X791-F1
#
_cell.length_a   1.000
_cell.length_b   1.000
_cell.length_c   1.000
_cell.angle_alpha   90.00
_cell.angle_beta   90.00
_cell.angle_gamma   90.00
#
_symmetry.space_group_name_H-M   'P 1'
#
loop_
_entity.id
_entity.type
_entity.pdbx_description
1 polymer ?
#
loop_
_entity_poly.entity_id
_entity_poly.type
_entity_poly.pdbx_seq_one_letter_code
_entity_poly.pdbx_strand_id
1 'polypeptide(L)'
;MELSLKNVTSYDKNKYTKISLEKRINILYGQNGAGKSTISNFFYNPADDDYRDCRCTNINNYRPLVYNTKFIEDNFFDKDVQKGIFTLSKENTEIEKEISKKREIVKTLKIKLEATKTNYQKIKDRNHDAETSCTESIWLNTEYIRNSDVNSLMAGYLKNKRNLFTKVKSSIRLSDIDLNQLLTDYRELLNHKNTTIQTISPYNPYPISFDDENLLKTPVIDSSNSYLSETIKKLQNLDWVKKGKENYLVGDICPFCQKETIDDKFTEALEQ
;
A
#
# COMPACT_ATOMS: atom_id res chain seq x y z
N MET A 1 46.81 -74.24 -19.03
CA MET A 1 46.13 -73.06 -18.45
C MET A 1 46.46 -73.06 -16.97
N GLU A 2 46.96 -71.96 -16.44
CA GLU A 2 47.35 -71.82 -15.03
C GLU A 2 46.67 -70.58 -14.45
N LEU A 3 45.96 -70.76 -13.33
CA LEU A 3 45.30 -69.71 -12.58
C LEU A 3 46.17 -69.29 -11.40
N SER A 4 46.45 -68.00 -11.28
CA SER A 4 47.17 -67.36 -10.19
C SER A 4 46.25 -66.40 -9.45
N LEU A 5 45.99 -66.68 -8.17
CA LEU A 5 45.12 -65.88 -7.31
C LEU A 5 45.95 -65.24 -6.20
N LYS A 6 45.67 -63.97 -5.90
CA LYS A 6 46.32 -63.19 -4.85
C LYS A 6 45.38 -62.08 -4.39
N ASN A 7 45.42 -61.76 -3.10
CA ASN A 7 44.75 -60.59 -2.52
C ASN A 7 43.25 -60.50 -2.87
N VAL A 8 42.58 -61.65 -2.90
CA VAL A 8 41.14 -61.73 -3.21
C VAL A 8 40.45 -62.65 -2.22
N THR A 9 39.37 -62.16 -1.61
CA THR A 9 38.56 -62.88 -0.60
C THR A 9 39.39 -63.63 0.45
N SER A 10 39.47 -64.97 0.38
CA SER A 10 40.19 -65.86 1.29
C SER A 10 41.60 -66.25 0.83
N TYR A 11 42.06 -65.76 -0.32
CA TYR A 11 43.42 -65.97 -0.81
C TYR A 11 44.41 -64.98 -0.19
N ASP A 12 45.64 -65.44 0.03
CA ASP A 12 46.71 -64.70 0.71
C ASP A 12 47.01 -63.35 0.00
N LYS A 13 47.21 -62.29 0.79
CA LYS A 13 47.47 -60.93 0.29
C LYS A 13 48.85 -60.76 -0.33
N ASN A 14 49.83 -61.51 0.17
CA ASN A 14 51.25 -61.34 -0.13
C ASN A 14 51.77 -62.45 -1.05
N LYS A 15 51.12 -63.62 -1.08
CA LYS A 15 51.55 -64.79 -1.86
C LYS A 15 50.55 -65.17 -2.95
N TYR A 16 51.08 -65.58 -4.10
CA TYR A 16 50.29 -66.14 -5.18
C TYR A 16 49.97 -67.61 -4.91
N THR A 17 48.68 -67.95 -4.96
CA THR A 17 48.22 -69.34 -5.04
C THR A 17 48.07 -69.71 -6.50
N LYS A 18 48.86 -70.68 -6.96
CA LYS A 18 48.84 -71.17 -8.35
C LYS A 18 48.08 -72.48 -8.45
N ILE A 19 47.18 -72.56 -9.42
CA ILE A 19 46.34 -73.73 -9.70
C ILE A 19 46.52 -74.09 -11.17
N SER A 20 47.02 -75.29 -11.45
CA SER A 20 47.09 -75.81 -12.81
C SER A 20 45.72 -76.34 -13.25
N LEU A 21 45.26 -75.88 -14.41
CA LEU A 21 43.99 -76.23 -15.06
C LEU A 21 44.25 -76.86 -16.43
N GLU A 22 45.31 -77.65 -16.56
CA GLU A 22 45.73 -78.25 -17.84
C GLU A 22 44.87 -79.44 -18.28
N LYS A 23 44.17 -80.09 -17.33
CA LYS A 23 43.32 -81.24 -17.66
C LYS A 23 42.03 -80.77 -18.33
N ARG A 24 41.47 -81.64 -19.19
CA ARG A 24 40.15 -81.40 -19.82
C ARG A 24 39.03 -81.23 -18.80
N ILE A 25 39.11 -81.96 -17.69
CA ILE A 25 38.17 -81.88 -16.56
C ILE A 25 38.99 -81.60 -15.30
N ASN A 26 38.71 -80.47 -14.65
CA ASN A 26 39.32 -80.09 -13.38
C ASN A 26 38.22 -80.06 -12.31
N ILE A 27 38.37 -80.85 -11.25
CA ILE A 27 37.42 -80.91 -10.14
C ILE A 27 38.08 -80.25 -8.92
N LEU A 28 37.49 -79.17 -8.44
CA LEU A 28 37.96 -78.40 -7.29
C LEU A 28 36.92 -78.53 -6.16
N TYR A 29 37.32 -79.12 -5.04
CA TYR A 29 36.46 -79.33 -3.87
C TYR A 29 37.17 -78.89 -2.58
N GLY A 30 36.40 -78.63 -1.53
CA GLY A 30 36.93 -78.15 -0.26
C GLY A 30 35.80 -77.68 0.66
N GLN A 31 36.14 -77.33 1.90
CA GLN A 31 35.17 -76.86 2.90
C GLN A 31 34.50 -75.53 2.49
N ASN A 32 33.40 -75.20 3.15
CA ASN A 32 32.77 -73.88 3.01
C ASN A 32 33.78 -72.79 3.41
N GLY A 33 33.88 -71.72 2.62
CA GLY A 33 34.87 -70.66 2.82
C GLY A 33 36.25 -70.90 2.17
N ALA A 34 36.52 -72.09 1.62
CA ALA A 34 37.81 -72.41 0.98
C ALA A 34 38.11 -71.65 -0.35
N GLY A 35 37.28 -70.67 -0.74
CA GLY A 35 37.51 -69.86 -1.94
C GLY A 35 36.95 -70.41 -3.26
N LYS A 36 36.20 -71.52 -3.24
CA LYS A 36 35.62 -72.13 -4.47
C LYS A 36 34.79 -71.15 -5.32
N SER A 37 33.91 -70.38 -4.67
CA SER A 37 33.08 -69.39 -5.36
C SER A 37 33.89 -68.21 -5.89
N THR A 38 35.04 -67.90 -5.30
CA THR A 38 35.95 -66.86 -5.78
C THR A 38 36.59 -67.26 -7.10
N ILE A 39 36.97 -68.54 -7.25
CA ILE A 39 37.48 -69.07 -8.53
C ILE A 39 36.42 -68.93 -9.62
N SER A 40 35.17 -69.34 -9.35
CA SER A 40 34.10 -69.24 -10.36
C SER A 40 33.77 -67.78 -10.69
N ASN A 41 33.73 -66.89 -9.70
CA ASN A 41 33.49 -65.46 -9.89
C ASN A 41 34.59 -64.78 -10.71
N PHE A 42 35.86 -65.18 -10.56
CA PHE A 42 36.97 -64.70 -11.40
C PHE A 42 36.70 -64.99 -12.89
N PHE A 43 36.26 -66.20 -13.23
CA PHE A 43 35.95 -66.53 -14.62
C PHE A 43 34.65 -65.86 -15.12
N TYR A 44 33.74 -65.48 -14.22
CA TYR A 44 32.50 -64.80 -14.56
C TYR A 44 32.74 -63.33 -14.96
N ASN A 45 33.54 -62.61 -14.19
CA ASN A 45 33.96 -61.24 -14.49
C ASN A 45 35.45 -61.03 -14.16
N PRO A 46 36.37 -61.41 -15.07
CA PRO A 46 37.81 -61.27 -14.82
C PRO A 46 38.28 -59.82 -14.68
N ALA A 47 37.47 -58.87 -15.15
CA ALA A 47 37.75 -57.43 -15.11
C ALA A 47 37.23 -56.74 -13.83
N ASP A 48 36.64 -57.49 -12.89
CA ASP A 48 36.23 -56.96 -11.60
C ASP A 48 37.46 -56.44 -10.82
N ASP A 49 37.29 -55.34 -10.10
CA ASP A 49 38.36 -54.67 -9.37
C ASP A 49 38.95 -55.56 -8.26
N ASP A 50 38.14 -56.46 -7.72
CA ASP A 50 38.55 -57.45 -6.72
C ASP A 50 39.59 -58.45 -7.25
N TYR A 51 39.72 -58.59 -8.58
CA TYR A 51 40.63 -59.55 -9.22
C TYR A 51 41.86 -58.89 -9.87
N ARG A 52 42.15 -57.61 -9.58
CA ARG A 52 43.30 -56.87 -10.16
C ARG A 52 44.64 -57.59 -10.01
N ASP A 53 44.84 -58.29 -8.91
CA ASP A 53 46.06 -59.06 -8.62
C ASP A 53 46.01 -60.51 -9.13
N CYS A 54 44.91 -60.95 -9.73
CA CYS A 54 44.69 -62.31 -10.22
C CYS A 54 44.95 -62.42 -11.73
N ARG A 55 45.46 -63.57 -12.19
CA ARG A 55 45.78 -63.80 -13.60
C ARG A 55 45.52 -65.25 -13.99
N CYS A 56 45.10 -65.48 -15.23
CA CYS A 56 44.98 -66.82 -15.79
C CYS A 56 45.63 -66.88 -17.17
N THR A 57 46.58 -67.81 -17.36
CA THR A 57 47.29 -67.96 -18.63
C THR A 57 46.38 -68.54 -19.70
N ASN A 58 46.45 -67.99 -20.92
CA ASN A 58 45.63 -68.39 -22.07
C ASN A 58 44.11 -68.23 -21.90
N ILE A 59 43.62 -67.48 -20.90
CA ILE A 59 42.17 -67.27 -20.72
C ILE A 59 41.52 -66.57 -21.93
N ASN A 60 42.22 -65.65 -22.57
CA ASN A 60 41.74 -64.89 -23.74
C ASN A 60 41.51 -65.77 -24.99
N ASN A 61 42.08 -66.98 -25.03
CA ASN A 61 41.89 -67.90 -26.14
C ASN A 61 40.58 -68.70 -26.02
N TYR A 62 39.82 -68.49 -24.93
CA TYR A 62 38.57 -69.19 -24.65
C TYR A 62 37.47 -68.19 -24.35
N ARG A 63 36.22 -68.58 -24.62
CA ARG A 63 35.03 -67.88 -24.14
C ARG A 63 34.51 -68.60 -22.89
N PRO A 64 34.83 -68.12 -21.68
CA PRO A 64 34.36 -68.76 -20.45
C PRO A 64 32.83 -68.64 -20.37
N LEU A 65 32.16 -69.78 -20.16
CA LEU A 65 30.75 -69.84 -19.80
C LEU A 65 30.67 -70.29 -18.35
N VAL A 66 30.19 -69.40 -17.48
CA VAL A 66 30.18 -69.63 -16.04
C VAL A 66 28.75 -69.65 -15.53
N TYR A 67 28.37 -70.77 -14.92
CA TYR A 67 27.12 -70.91 -14.21
C TYR A 67 27.41 -70.98 -12.71
N ASN A 68 27.15 -69.88 -12.01
CA ASN A 68 27.36 -69.75 -10.56
C ASN A 68 26.26 -68.89 -9.93
N THR A 69 26.30 -68.72 -8.61
CA THR A 69 25.30 -67.92 -7.87
C THR A 69 25.21 -66.48 -8.39
N LYS A 70 26.36 -65.85 -8.70
CA LYS A 70 26.39 -64.47 -9.22
C LYS A 70 25.68 -64.36 -10.58
N PHE A 71 25.86 -65.34 -11.47
CA PHE A 71 25.10 -65.42 -12.73
C PHE A 71 23.59 -65.52 -12.50
N ILE A 72 23.16 -66.32 -11.52
CA ILE A 72 21.74 -66.47 -11.17
C ILE A 72 21.20 -65.14 -10.65
N GLU A 73 21.83 -64.53 -9.66
CA GLU A 73 21.42 -63.24 -9.09
C GLU A 73 21.36 -62.12 -10.14
N ASP A 74 22.32 -62.11 -11.06
CA ASP A 74 22.46 -61.10 -12.10
C ASP A 74 21.44 -61.22 -13.23
N ASN A 75 20.92 -62.43 -13.51
CA ASN A 75 20.08 -62.70 -14.68
C ASN A 75 18.67 -63.16 -14.31
N PHE A 76 18.46 -63.64 -13.09
CA PHE A 76 17.21 -64.20 -12.60
C PHE A 76 16.73 -63.35 -11.42
N PHE A 77 15.95 -62.31 -11.74
CA PHE A 77 15.31 -61.45 -10.75
C PHE A 77 13.97 -62.03 -10.31
N ASP A 78 13.73 -62.12 -8.99
CA ASP A 78 12.40 -62.39 -8.44
C ASP A 78 11.55 -61.13 -8.61
N LYS A 79 10.68 -61.11 -9.62
CA LYS A 79 9.61 -60.11 -9.69
C LYS A 79 8.64 -60.35 -8.54
N ASP A 80 8.45 -59.35 -7.68
CA ASP A 80 7.34 -59.31 -6.69
C ASP A 80 5.94 -59.48 -7.34
N VAL A 81 5.86 -59.39 -8.67
CA VAL A 81 4.61 -59.47 -9.43
C VAL A 81 4.20 -60.93 -9.73
N GLN A 82 5.12 -61.89 -9.80
CA GLN A 82 4.77 -63.31 -10.02
C GLN A 82 5.95 -64.27 -9.77
N LYS A 83 5.82 -65.14 -8.75
CA LYS A 83 6.79 -66.20 -8.47
C LYS A 83 6.90 -67.15 -9.68
N GLY A 84 8.12 -67.31 -10.21
CA GLY A 84 8.41 -68.26 -11.29
C GLY A 84 8.56 -67.66 -12.71
N ILE A 85 8.43 -66.33 -12.88
CA ILE A 85 8.72 -65.67 -14.16
C ILE A 85 10.11 -65.02 -14.11
N PHE A 86 11.09 -65.73 -14.67
CA PHE A 86 12.45 -65.23 -14.81
C PHE A 86 12.55 -64.35 -16.05
N THR A 87 12.80 -63.05 -15.86
CA THR A 87 12.98 -62.11 -16.97
C THR A 87 14.47 -62.03 -17.28
N LEU A 88 14.88 -62.51 -18.45
CA LEU A 88 16.27 -62.47 -18.92
C LEU A 88 16.62 -61.04 -19.38
N SER A 89 17.22 -60.22 -18.50
CA SER A 89 18.21 -59.16 -18.79
C SER A 89 18.29 -58.11 -17.68
N LYS A 90 19.53 -57.75 -17.27
CA LYS A 90 19.81 -56.67 -16.30
C LYS A 90 19.20 -55.31 -16.70
N GLU A 91 19.17 -55.02 -18.00
CA GLU A 91 18.66 -53.76 -18.55
C GLU A 91 17.16 -53.58 -18.26
N ASN A 92 16.36 -54.63 -18.36
CA ASN A 92 14.93 -54.57 -18.07
C ASN A 92 14.66 -54.31 -16.57
N THR A 93 15.57 -54.74 -15.69
CA THR A 93 15.43 -54.56 -14.24
C THR A 93 15.67 -53.11 -13.81
N GLU A 94 16.68 -52.44 -14.37
CA GLU A 94 16.98 -51.04 -14.02
C GLU A 94 15.87 -50.11 -14.53
N ILE A 95 15.34 -50.38 -15.73
CA ILE A 95 14.21 -49.63 -16.31
C ILE A 95 12.95 -49.77 -15.45
N GLU A 96 12.63 -50.97 -14.96
CA GLU A 96 11.46 -51.16 -14.08
C GLU A 96 11.61 -50.45 -12.72
N LYS A 97 12.82 -50.43 -12.14
CA LYS A 97 13.11 -49.66 -10.92
C LYS A 97 12.93 -48.16 -11.15
N GLU A 98 13.44 -47.64 -12.27
CA GLU A 98 13.24 -46.25 -12.70
C GLU A 98 11.76 -45.90 -12.85
N ILE A 99 10.98 -46.76 -13.52
CA ILE A 99 9.53 -46.58 -13.71
C ILE A 99 8.82 -46.54 -12.37
N SER A 100 9.12 -47.47 -11.47
CA SER A 100 8.52 -47.54 -10.13
C SER A 100 8.80 -46.26 -9.32
N LYS A 101 10.06 -45.79 -9.32
CA LYS A 101 10.45 -44.52 -8.67
C LYS A 101 9.67 -43.33 -9.26
N LYS A 102 9.58 -43.22 -10.59
CA LYS A 102 8.84 -42.15 -11.27
C LYS A 102 7.35 -42.20 -10.94
N ARG A 103 6.75 -43.39 -10.84
CA ARG A 103 5.34 -43.55 -10.42
C ARG A 103 5.09 -43.04 -9.00
N GLU A 104 5.98 -43.34 -8.05
CA GLU A 104 5.86 -42.83 -6.68
C GLU A 104 6.03 -41.31 -6.59
N ILE A 105 6.94 -40.74 -7.39
CA ILE A 105 7.08 -39.28 -7.50
C ILE A 105 5.79 -38.65 -8.03
N VAL A 106 5.22 -39.20 -9.11
CA VAL A 106 3.94 -38.70 -9.68
C VAL A 106 2.81 -38.77 -8.66
N LYS A 107 2.70 -39.87 -7.91
CA LYS A 107 1.70 -40.03 -6.86
C LYS A 107 1.86 -38.97 -5.77
N THR A 108 3.09 -38.75 -5.31
CA THR A 108 3.41 -37.74 -4.29
C THR A 108 3.10 -36.32 -4.78
N LEU A 109 3.44 -36.01 -6.03
CA LEU A 109 3.16 -34.70 -6.64
C LEU A 109 1.65 -34.46 -6.80
N LYS A 110 0.87 -35.48 -7.19
CA LYS A 110 -0.60 -35.37 -7.26
C LYS A 110 -1.21 -35.04 -5.89
N ILE A 111 -0.77 -35.70 -4.83
CA ILE A 111 -1.24 -35.41 -3.46
C ILE A 111 -0.92 -33.97 -3.06
N LYS A 112 0.32 -33.51 -3.32
CA LYS A 112 0.73 -32.12 -3.04
C LYS A 112 -0.09 -31.10 -3.85
N LEU A 113 -0.36 -31.40 -5.12
CA LEU A 113 -1.16 -30.53 -5.98
C LEU A 113 -2.57 -30.35 -5.45
N GLU A 114 -3.25 -31.45 -5.11
CA GLU A 114 -4.61 -31.39 -4.57
C GLU A 114 -4.65 -30.65 -3.22
N ALA A 115 -3.71 -30.93 -2.31
CA ALA A 115 -3.59 -30.19 -1.06
C ALA A 115 -3.37 -28.68 -1.28
N THR A 116 -2.53 -28.32 -2.25
CA THR A 116 -2.25 -26.92 -2.60
C THR A 116 -3.49 -26.23 -3.18
N LYS A 117 -4.23 -26.90 -4.08
CA LYS A 117 -5.50 -26.37 -4.62
C LYS A 117 -6.53 -26.16 -3.53
N THR A 118 -6.70 -27.13 -2.62
CA THR A 118 -7.63 -26.99 -1.50
C THR A 118 -7.25 -25.81 -0.60
N ASN A 119 -5.95 -25.64 -0.31
CA ASN A 119 -5.49 -24.52 0.51
C ASN A 119 -5.68 -23.18 -0.19
N TYR A 120 -5.38 -23.09 -1.49
CA TYR A 120 -5.61 -21.91 -2.30
C TYR A 120 -7.09 -21.50 -2.28
N GLN A 121 -7.99 -22.47 -2.48
CA GLN A 121 -9.43 -22.19 -2.43
C GLN A 121 -9.86 -21.66 -1.06
N LYS A 122 -9.40 -22.28 0.04
CA LYS A 122 -9.69 -21.80 1.41
C LYS A 122 -9.19 -20.37 1.65
N ILE A 123 -7.99 -20.02 1.17
CA ILE A 123 -7.44 -18.66 1.32
C ILE A 123 -8.26 -17.67 0.47
N LYS A 124 -8.62 -18.05 -0.75
CA LYS A 124 -9.45 -17.24 -1.64
C LYS A 124 -10.82 -16.95 -1.02
N ASP A 125 -11.47 -17.97 -0.46
CA ASP A 125 -12.77 -17.83 0.19
C ASP A 125 -12.66 -16.95 1.45
N ARG A 126 -11.65 -17.17 2.31
CA ARG A 126 -11.40 -16.31 3.47
C ARG A 126 -11.16 -14.84 3.11
N ASN A 127 -10.40 -14.58 2.05
CA ASN A 127 -10.19 -13.22 1.57
C ASN A 127 -11.48 -12.59 1.05
N HIS A 128 -12.31 -13.37 0.34
CA HIS A 128 -13.61 -12.92 -0.13
C HIS A 128 -14.56 -12.59 1.03
N ASP A 129 -14.62 -13.46 2.05
CA ASP A 129 -15.43 -13.27 3.24
C ASP A 129 -14.97 -12.04 4.03
N ALA A 130 -13.65 -11.87 4.20
CA ALA A 130 -13.07 -10.71 4.87
C ALA A 130 -13.35 -9.40 4.12
N GLU A 131 -13.23 -9.39 2.79
CA GLU A 131 -13.56 -8.23 1.95
C GLU A 131 -15.05 -7.89 2.05
N THR A 132 -15.92 -8.91 2.04
CA THR A 132 -17.38 -8.75 2.17
C THR A 132 -17.74 -8.19 3.54
N SER A 133 -17.23 -8.78 4.61
CA SER A 133 -17.44 -8.31 5.99
C SER A 133 -16.94 -6.88 6.19
N CYS A 134 -15.77 -6.53 5.65
CA CYS A 134 -15.24 -5.18 5.72
C CYS A 134 -16.10 -4.19 4.91
N THR A 135 -16.55 -4.58 3.72
CA THR A 135 -17.46 -3.79 2.89
C THR A 135 -18.77 -3.49 3.62
N GLU A 136 -19.35 -4.49 4.28
CA GLU A 136 -20.57 -4.32 5.07
C GLU A 136 -20.33 -3.44 6.31
N SER A 137 -19.24 -3.66 7.01
CA SER A 137 -18.86 -2.86 8.19
C SER A 137 -18.68 -1.39 7.83
N ILE A 138 -18.01 -1.08 6.71
CA ILE A 138 -17.86 0.30 6.22
C ILE A 138 -19.23 0.87 5.85
N TRP A 139 -20.09 0.09 5.18
CA TRP A 139 -21.41 0.55 4.78
C TRP A 139 -22.30 0.93 5.97
N LEU A 140 -22.26 0.12 7.04
CA LEU A 140 -23.02 0.37 8.28
C LEU A 140 -22.43 1.55 9.05
N ASN A 141 -21.12 1.58 9.29
CA ASN A 141 -20.48 2.67 10.04
C ASN A 141 -20.59 4.02 9.33
N THR A 142 -20.78 4.06 8.01
CA THR A 142 -20.97 5.31 7.27
C THR A 142 -22.43 5.73 7.13
N GLU A 143 -23.39 4.99 7.70
CA GLU A 143 -24.83 5.25 7.53
C GLU A 143 -25.25 6.66 7.97
N TYR A 144 -24.76 7.15 9.11
CA TYR A 144 -25.09 8.49 9.61
C TYR A 144 -24.61 9.59 8.65
N ILE A 145 -23.46 9.40 7.99
CA ILE A 145 -22.93 10.36 7.00
C ILE A 145 -23.73 10.26 5.70
N ARG A 146 -24.01 9.02 5.24
CA ARG A 146 -24.78 8.77 4.03
C ARG A 146 -26.21 9.30 4.12
N ASN A 147 -26.81 9.35 5.30
CA ASN A 147 -28.16 9.89 5.50
C ASN A 147 -28.18 11.38 5.87
N SER A 148 -27.04 12.07 5.80
CA SER A 148 -26.93 13.51 6.11
C SER A 148 -26.82 14.37 4.85
N ASP A 149 -26.74 15.69 5.04
CA ASP A 149 -26.76 16.69 3.95
C ASP A 149 -25.55 16.59 2.99
N VAL A 150 -24.48 15.93 3.42
CA VAL A 150 -23.28 15.62 2.61
C VAL A 150 -23.45 14.40 1.69
N ASN A 151 -24.61 13.71 1.70
CA ASN A 151 -24.89 12.63 0.75
C ASN A 151 -24.63 13.08 -0.71
N SER A 152 -25.04 14.31 -1.01
CA SER A 152 -24.84 14.97 -2.31
C SER A 152 -23.36 14.98 -2.77
N LEU A 153 -22.41 15.15 -1.85
CA LEU A 153 -20.97 15.13 -2.13
C LEU A 153 -20.42 13.73 -2.40
N MET A 154 -21.14 12.69 -1.97
CA MET A 154 -20.79 11.28 -2.19
C MET A 154 -21.52 10.67 -3.40
N ALA A 155 -22.27 11.48 -4.14
CA ALA A 155 -23.01 11.06 -5.31
C ALA A 155 -22.10 10.35 -6.32
N GLY A 156 -22.55 9.19 -6.83
CA GLY A 156 -21.78 8.33 -7.73
C GLY A 156 -21.04 7.19 -7.03
N TYR A 157 -20.49 7.41 -5.83
CA TYR A 157 -19.82 6.36 -5.05
C TYR A 157 -20.79 5.48 -4.25
N LEU A 158 -21.99 6.00 -3.96
CA LEU A 158 -23.04 5.29 -3.21
C LEU A 158 -23.89 4.33 -4.06
N LYS A 159 -23.59 4.17 -5.35
CA LYS A 159 -24.37 3.29 -6.25
C LYS A 159 -24.38 1.82 -5.81
N ASN A 160 -23.28 1.34 -5.22
CA ASN A 160 -23.21 0.02 -4.61
C ASN A 160 -22.19 0.03 -3.45
N LYS A 161 -22.28 -0.94 -2.54
CA LYS A 161 -21.38 -1.04 -1.38
C LYS A 161 -19.91 -1.18 -1.79
N ARG A 162 -19.65 -1.89 -2.90
CA ARG A 162 -18.30 -2.18 -3.41
C ARG A 162 -17.56 -0.93 -3.91
N ASN A 163 -18.27 0.02 -4.53
CA ASN A 163 -17.71 1.28 -5.01
C ASN A 163 -17.29 2.16 -3.84
N LEU A 164 -18.12 2.26 -2.81
CA LEU A 164 -17.77 2.95 -1.57
C LEU A 164 -16.54 2.32 -0.92
N PHE A 165 -16.53 0.99 -0.78
CA PHE A 165 -15.38 0.26 -0.23
C PHE A 165 -14.09 0.53 -1.02
N THR A 166 -14.14 0.46 -2.35
CA THR A 166 -12.98 0.71 -3.22
C THR A 166 -12.48 2.15 -3.09
N LYS A 167 -13.40 3.11 -2.98
CA LYS A 167 -13.04 4.52 -2.77
C LYS A 167 -12.40 4.72 -1.41
N VAL A 168 -12.99 4.21 -0.33
CA VAL A 168 -12.43 4.30 1.03
C VAL A 168 -11.04 3.64 1.10
N LYS A 169 -10.86 2.48 0.47
CA LYS A 169 -9.58 1.77 0.41
C LYS A 169 -8.47 2.53 -0.33
N SER A 170 -8.84 3.33 -1.34
CA SER A 170 -7.88 4.15 -2.11
C SER A 170 -7.69 5.56 -1.53
N SER A 171 -8.53 5.96 -0.58
CA SER A 171 -8.42 7.26 0.08
C SER A 171 -7.29 7.27 1.11
N ILE A 172 -6.59 8.40 1.17
CA ILE A 172 -5.57 8.66 2.19
C ILE A 172 -6.29 9.10 3.47
N ARG A 173 -5.82 8.61 4.61
CA ARG A 173 -6.32 9.06 5.91
C ARG A 173 -5.85 10.50 6.13
N LEU A 174 -6.81 11.42 6.24
CA LEU A 174 -6.55 12.78 6.70
C LEU A 174 -6.44 12.76 8.22
N SER A 175 -5.40 13.39 8.77
CA SER A 175 -5.24 13.62 10.22
C SER A 175 -5.98 14.87 10.65
N ASP A 176 -6.54 14.85 11.86
CA ASP A 176 -7.08 15.99 12.60
C ASP A 176 -8.23 16.78 11.96
N ILE A 177 -9.20 16.08 11.36
CA ILE A 177 -10.46 16.71 10.91
C ILE A 177 -11.60 16.29 11.83
N ASP A 178 -12.19 17.27 12.52
CA ASP A 178 -13.48 17.08 13.18
C ASP A 178 -14.59 17.09 12.13
N LEU A 179 -15.13 15.90 11.86
CA LEU A 179 -16.21 15.72 10.89
C LEU A 179 -17.47 16.51 11.28
N ASN A 180 -17.76 16.66 12.57
CA ASN A 180 -18.95 17.39 13.02
C ASN A 180 -18.84 18.89 12.75
N GLN A 181 -17.64 19.46 12.97
CA GLN A 181 -17.38 20.86 12.64
C GLN A 181 -17.51 21.08 11.12
N LEU A 182 -16.90 20.21 10.32
CA LEU A 182 -16.97 20.31 8.86
C LEU A 182 -18.41 20.21 8.33
N LEU A 183 -19.23 19.33 8.92
CA LEU A 183 -20.65 19.21 8.59
C LEU A 183 -21.43 20.48 8.94
N THR A 184 -21.07 21.14 10.04
CA THR A 184 -21.70 22.39 10.48
C THR A 184 -21.37 23.51 9.51
N ASP A 185 -20.09 23.69 9.16
CA ASP A 185 -19.63 24.69 8.20
C ASP A 185 -20.27 24.48 6.82
N TYR A 186 -20.37 23.22 6.37
CA TYR A 186 -21.03 22.89 5.10
C TYR A 186 -22.52 23.25 5.09
N ARG A 187 -23.23 23.00 6.19
CA ARG A 187 -24.65 23.39 6.34
C ARG A 187 -24.83 24.89 6.31
N GLU A 188 -23.95 25.64 6.95
CA GLU A 188 -23.97 27.10 6.93
C GLU A 188 -23.82 27.63 5.50
N LEU A 189 -22.85 27.11 4.73
CA LEU A 189 -22.67 27.46 3.32
C LEU A 189 -23.91 27.16 2.46
N LEU A 190 -24.54 26.00 2.66
CA LEU A 190 -25.78 25.64 1.96
C LEU A 190 -26.95 26.57 2.31
N ASN A 191 -27.13 26.88 3.60
CA ASN A 191 -28.17 27.80 4.07
C ASN A 191 -28.03 29.19 3.47
N HIS A 192 -26.79 29.66 3.34
CA HIS A 192 -26.48 30.94 2.70
C HIS A 192 -26.41 30.87 1.17
N LYS A 193 -26.74 29.74 0.52
CA LYS A 193 -26.78 29.56 -0.95
C LYS A 193 -25.50 30.03 -1.68
N ASN A 194 -24.33 29.93 -1.05
CA ASN A 194 -23.07 30.49 -1.57
C ASN A 194 -23.12 32.00 -1.84
N THR A 195 -24.01 32.75 -1.17
CA THR A 195 -24.09 34.19 -1.31
C THR A 195 -22.88 34.82 -0.61
N THR A 196 -21.96 35.36 -1.40
CA THR A 196 -20.80 36.06 -0.84
C THR A 196 -21.27 37.43 -0.35
N ILE A 197 -21.25 37.65 0.96
CA ILE A 197 -21.49 38.98 1.52
C ILE A 197 -20.28 39.83 1.15
N GLN A 198 -20.51 40.94 0.45
CA GLN A 198 -19.44 41.88 0.14
C GLN A 198 -18.85 42.40 1.45
N THR A 199 -17.53 42.32 1.57
CA THR A 199 -16.83 42.89 2.71
C THR A 199 -17.13 44.38 2.76
N ILE A 200 -17.57 44.89 3.91
CA ILE A 200 -17.80 46.31 4.10
C ILE A 200 -16.49 47.01 3.79
N SER A 201 -16.50 47.94 2.82
CA SER A 201 -15.31 48.74 2.54
C SER A 201 -14.92 49.49 3.81
N PRO A 202 -13.66 49.43 4.25
CA PRO A 202 -13.23 50.14 5.45
C PRO A 202 -13.64 51.61 5.34
N TYR A 203 -14.28 52.12 6.40
CA TYR A 203 -14.69 53.52 6.46
C TYR A 203 -13.46 54.39 6.24
N ASN A 204 -13.49 55.19 5.18
CA ASN A 204 -12.47 56.18 4.92
C ASN A 204 -13.01 57.51 5.46
N PRO A 205 -12.56 57.97 6.65
CA PRO A 205 -13.04 59.22 7.22
C PRO A 205 -12.83 60.37 6.24
N TYR A 206 -13.83 61.23 6.10
CA TYR A 206 -13.66 62.47 5.35
C TYR A 206 -12.61 63.32 6.09
N PRO A 207 -11.51 63.71 5.43
CA PRO A 207 -10.54 64.60 6.05
C PRO A 207 -11.22 65.95 6.29
N ILE A 208 -11.41 66.32 7.56
CA ILE A 208 -11.89 67.65 7.94
C ILE A 208 -10.85 68.65 7.45
N SER A 209 -11.28 69.63 6.66
CA SER A 209 -10.37 70.67 6.17
C SER A 209 -9.94 71.59 7.32
N PHE A 210 -8.81 72.27 7.16
CA PHE A 210 -8.36 73.27 8.13
C PHE A 210 -9.40 74.39 8.32
N ASP A 211 -10.14 74.74 7.26
CA ASP A 211 -11.19 75.75 7.31
C ASP A 211 -12.40 75.30 8.13
N ASP A 212 -12.81 74.04 7.98
CA ASP A 212 -13.88 73.45 8.78
C ASP A 212 -13.50 73.36 10.26
N GLU A 213 -12.23 73.02 10.56
CA GLU A 213 -11.72 72.98 11.92
C GLU A 213 -11.73 74.37 12.57
N ASN A 214 -11.39 75.42 11.82
CA ASN A 214 -11.48 76.80 12.30
C ASN A 214 -12.92 77.27 12.46
N LEU A 215 -13.82 76.87 11.56
CA LEU A 215 -15.25 77.17 11.68
C LEU A 215 -15.83 76.55 12.96
N LEU A 216 -15.47 75.29 13.25
CA LEU A 216 -15.87 74.60 14.48
C LEU A 216 -15.29 75.23 15.77
N LYS A 217 -14.14 75.91 15.67
CA LYS A 217 -13.54 76.69 16.79
C LYS A 217 -14.20 78.05 16.99
N THR A 218 -15.00 78.52 16.03
CA THR A 218 -15.65 79.82 16.13
C THR A 218 -16.83 79.71 17.11
N PRO A 219 -16.79 80.40 18.26
CA PRO A 219 -17.88 80.33 19.22
C PRO A 219 -19.14 80.94 18.61
N VAL A 220 -20.25 80.21 18.68
CA VAL A 220 -21.57 80.75 18.33
C VAL A 220 -22.00 81.68 19.46
N ILE A 221 -21.80 82.98 19.28
CA ILE A 221 -22.25 84.00 20.22
C ILE A 221 -23.73 84.28 19.91
N ASP A 222 -24.60 84.13 20.91
CA ASP A 222 -25.99 84.59 20.82
C ASP A 222 -25.99 86.12 20.83
N SER A 223 -26.70 86.74 19.88
CA SER A 223 -26.71 88.20 19.67
C SER A 223 -27.55 88.97 20.68
N SER A 224 -27.50 88.51 21.93
CA SER A 224 -28.43 88.83 22.99
C SER A 224 -27.88 89.78 24.05
N ASN A 225 -26.61 90.19 23.95
CA ASN A 225 -25.95 91.00 24.97
C ASN A 225 -25.85 92.51 24.63
N SER A 226 -26.47 92.97 23.54
CA SER A 226 -26.53 94.39 23.24
C SER A 226 -27.76 95.04 23.87
N TYR A 227 -27.68 96.34 24.18
CA TYR A 227 -28.83 97.09 24.69
C TYR A 227 -29.98 97.16 23.67
N LEU A 228 -29.72 96.89 22.38
CA LEU A 228 -30.73 96.82 21.33
C LEU A 228 -31.42 95.45 21.29
N SER A 229 -30.76 94.39 21.76
CA SER A 229 -31.23 93.00 21.66
C SER A 229 -32.60 92.78 22.34
N GLU A 230 -32.87 93.41 23.49
CA GLU A 230 -34.19 93.30 24.15
C GLU A 230 -35.32 93.86 23.29
N THR A 231 -35.08 95.01 22.65
CA THR A 231 -36.08 95.67 21.80
C THR A 231 -36.31 94.86 20.53
N ILE A 232 -35.24 94.34 19.92
CA ILE A 232 -35.33 93.52 18.71
C ILE A 232 -36.08 92.22 19.00
N LYS A 233 -35.80 91.56 20.13
CA LYS A 233 -36.53 90.36 20.57
C LYS A 233 -38.01 90.65 20.82
N LYS A 234 -38.32 91.78 21.47
CA LYS A 234 -39.71 92.18 21.75
C LYS A 234 -40.50 92.47 20.48
N LEU A 235 -39.88 93.11 19.49
CA LEU A 235 -40.52 93.45 18.22
C LEU A 235 -40.45 92.33 17.17
N GLN A 236 -39.68 91.27 17.43
CA GLN A 236 -39.42 90.16 16.50
C GLN A 236 -38.99 90.65 15.10
N ASN A 237 -38.18 91.70 15.04
CA ASN A 237 -37.83 92.40 13.79
C ASN A 237 -36.34 92.26 13.41
N LEU A 238 -35.69 91.16 13.82
CA LEU A 238 -34.25 90.94 13.59
C LEU A 238 -33.86 91.05 12.10
N ASP A 239 -34.61 90.41 11.21
CA ASP A 239 -34.34 90.46 9.77
C ASP A 239 -34.45 91.87 9.20
N TRP A 240 -35.38 92.67 9.73
CA TRP A 240 -35.56 94.06 9.32
C TRP A 240 -34.38 94.93 9.78
N VAL A 241 -33.91 94.74 11.02
CA VAL A 241 -32.73 95.44 11.53
C VAL A 241 -31.47 95.05 10.75
N LYS A 242 -31.30 93.77 10.43
CA LYS A 242 -30.16 93.28 9.63
C LYS A 242 -30.13 93.90 8.23
N LYS A 243 -31.25 93.87 7.51
CA LYS A 243 -31.37 94.56 6.21
C LYS A 243 -31.22 96.07 6.33
N GLY A 244 -31.71 96.64 7.43
CA GLY A 244 -31.53 98.03 7.84
C GLY A 244 -30.05 98.42 7.88
N LYS A 245 -29.26 97.64 8.62
CA LYS A 245 -27.81 97.79 8.74
C LYS A 245 -27.11 97.70 7.38
N GLU A 246 -27.35 96.64 6.63
CA GLU A 246 -26.63 96.37 5.38
C GLU A 246 -26.90 97.43 4.29
N ASN A 247 -28.10 98.02 4.26
CA ASN A 247 -28.52 98.87 3.14
C ASN A 247 -28.67 100.36 3.47
N TYR A 248 -28.87 100.74 4.74
CA TYR A 248 -29.29 102.10 5.10
C TYR A 248 -28.42 102.79 6.15
N LEU A 249 -27.53 102.08 6.85
CA LEU A 249 -26.57 102.68 7.78
C LEU A 249 -25.28 103.03 7.04
N VAL A 250 -25.29 104.15 6.31
CA VAL A 250 -24.11 104.67 5.60
C VAL A 250 -23.78 106.05 6.19
N GLY A 251 -22.75 106.11 7.04
CA GLY A 251 -22.34 107.31 7.78
C GLY A 251 -23.08 107.50 9.11
N ASP A 252 -22.93 108.68 9.70
CA ASP A 252 -23.29 108.92 11.11
C ASP A 252 -24.75 109.41 11.30
N ILE A 253 -25.44 109.70 10.21
CA ILE A 253 -26.80 110.28 10.20
C ILE A 253 -27.85 109.17 10.08
N CYS A 254 -28.77 109.10 11.04
CA CYS A 254 -29.86 108.13 11.01
C CYS A 254 -30.89 108.48 9.92
N PRO A 255 -31.25 107.54 9.02
CA PRO A 255 -32.19 107.80 7.92
C PRO A 255 -33.62 108.07 8.38
N PHE A 256 -33.99 107.67 9.62
CA PHE A 256 -35.34 107.86 10.15
C PHE A 256 -35.51 109.18 10.90
N CYS A 257 -34.58 109.52 11.79
CA CYS A 257 -34.68 110.72 12.62
C CYS A 257 -33.86 111.90 12.10
N GLN A 258 -33.02 111.69 11.07
CA GLN A 258 -32.15 112.68 10.43
C GLN A 258 -31.20 113.40 11.39
N LYS A 259 -30.87 112.77 12.52
CA LYS A 259 -29.89 113.23 13.50
C LYS A 259 -28.66 112.34 13.48
N GLU A 260 -27.52 112.88 13.90
CA GLU A 260 -26.29 112.13 14.14
C GLU A 260 -26.46 111.23 15.37
N THR A 261 -26.90 109.99 15.16
CA THR A 261 -27.17 109.02 16.22
C THR A 261 -26.56 107.65 15.94
N ILE A 262 -25.87 107.49 14.81
CA ILE A 262 -25.11 106.28 14.48
C ILE A 262 -23.69 106.53 14.98
N ASP A 263 -23.40 106.12 16.22
CA ASP A 263 -22.06 106.16 16.80
C ASP A 263 -21.41 104.77 16.80
N ASP A 264 -20.13 104.70 17.17
CA ASP A 264 -19.40 103.43 17.25
C ASP A 264 -20.08 102.45 18.21
N LYS A 265 -20.65 102.96 19.32
CA LYS A 265 -21.39 102.15 20.30
C LYS A 265 -22.65 101.53 19.73
N PHE A 266 -23.39 102.27 18.91
CA PHE A 266 -24.57 101.77 18.21
C PHE A 266 -24.19 100.71 17.18
N THR A 267 -23.06 100.90 16.49
CA THR A 267 -22.57 99.94 15.48
C THR A 267 -22.08 98.65 16.12
N GLU A 268 -21.32 98.74 17.22
CA GLU A 268 -20.91 97.58 18.02
C GLU A 268 -22.13 96.84 18.59
N ALA A 269 -23.15 97.56 19.05
CA ALA A 269 -24.38 96.94 19.58
C ALA A 269 -25.23 96.24 18.50
N LEU A 270 -24.99 96.50 17.20
CA LEU A 270 -25.60 95.77 16.09
C LEU A 270 -24.75 94.58 15.60
N GLU A 271 -23.50 94.46 16.06
CA GLU A 271 -22.56 93.38 15.71
C GLU A 271 -22.47 92.28 16.75
N GLN A 272 -22.79 92.63 18.00
CA GLN A 272 -22.88 91.70 19.11
C GLN A 272 -24.20 90.94 19.08
#